data_AF-A0A497JTF7-F1
#
_entry.id   AF-A0A497JTF7-F1
#
_cell.length_a   1.000
_cell.length_b   1.000
_cell.length_c   1.000
_cell.angle_alpha   90.00
_cell.angle_beta   90.00
_cell.angle_gamma   90.00
#
_symmetry.space_group_name_H-M   'P 1'
#
loop_
_entity.id
_entity.type
_entity.pdbx_description
1 polymer ?
#
loop_
_entity_poly.entity_id
_entity_poly.type
_entity_poly.pdbx_seq_one_letter_code
_entity_poly.pdbx_strand_id
1 'polypeptide(L)'
;NTNRFDIFITSGHGYHNRWQLHYPETGYEGFFKSKRGRVYGEAYNGTIRYINSTNPKIYFGLGNCYIGSIINEDSMPLAWIHSGHAYFYSGYVIEEGPRSYMLGGIPAYFFVQDNYTWAEAFFANGISLIFDMLHNTPGTDPSWLRTDIDGAALYGEPALEVRVDRVVKPLYSKHIHVEPIGDGLYRITVKVRMNRDGKPGWNGKWGNRHPVIILPFRVENITVLKTNAYKAVVLDNAVLLHIWKKGDPPLKAEDERYVVFTASPMKRPRRVNLRGEYFPYKIVAVLVTAIAAGIFAIKKILKRGLDRGKDQVSKMGF
;
A
#
# COMPACT_ATOMS: atom_id res chain seq x y z
N ASN A 1 8.28 19.16 -24.65
CA ASN A 1 8.26 17.71 -24.32
C ASN A 1 9.51 17.08 -24.91
N THR A 2 10.22 16.25 -24.15
CA THR A 2 11.50 15.64 -24.55
C THR A 2 11.37 14.14 -24.84
N ASN A 3 10.18 13.57 -24.63
CA ASN A 3 9.85 12.14 -24.64
C ASN A 3 10.70 11.29 -23.69
N ARG A 4 11.39 11.91 -22.73
CA ARG A 4 12.05 11.24 -21.61
C ARG A 4 11.08 11.16 -20.44
N PHE A 5 11.10 10.05 -19.71
CA PHE A 5 10.31 9.89 -18.48
C PHE A 5 10.81 10.88 -17.41
N ASP A 6 9.93 11.77 -16.97
CA ASP A 6 10.21 12.61 -15.80
C ASP A 6 9.68 11.93 -14.52
N ILE A 7 10.17 12.39 -13.38
CA ILE A 7 9.52 12.19 -12.08
C ILE A 7 9.12 13.55 -11.51
N PHE A 8 7.86 13.67 -11.10
CA PHE A 8 7.33 14.87 -10.46
C PHE A 8 7.02 14.54 -9.00
N ILE A 9 7.86 15.01 -8.09
CA ILE A 9 7.78 14.70 -6.65
C ILE A 9 7.19 15.88 -5.91
N THR A 10 6.13 15.62 -5.13
CA THR A 10 5.40 16.69 -4.45
C THR A 10 5.32 16.47 -2.94
N SER A 11 5.34 17.58 -2.21
CA SER A 11 5.13 17.70 -0.78
C SER A 11 4.40 19.02 -0.53
N GLY A 12 3.67 19.14 0.57
CA GLY A 12 2.84 20.32 0.86
C GLY A 12 1.39 19.94 1.18
N HIS A 13 0.55 20.94 1.40
CA HIS A 13 -0.87 20.69 1.64
C HIS A 13 -1.55 20.07 0.42
N GLY A 14 -2.14 18.90 0.63
CA GLY A 14 -2.86 18.14 -0.37
C GLY A 14 -4.33 17.95 0.00
N TYR A 15 -5.16 17.86 -1.02
CA TYR A 15 -6.48 17.27 -0.95
C TYR A 15 -6.75 16.53 -2.27
N HIS A 16 -7.82 15.75 -2.35
CA HIS A 16 -8.06 14.90 -3.53
C HIS A 16 -8.06 15.67 -4.88
N ASN A 17 -8.36 16.96 -4.90
CA ASN A 17 -8.45 17.81 -6.09
C ASN A 17 -7.46 18.98 -6.16
N ARG A 18 -6.55 19.12 -5.18
CA ARG A 18 -5.62 20.25 -5.13
C ARG A 18 -4.33 19.95 -4.38
N TRP A 19 -3.26 20.63 -4.77
CA TRP A 19 -1.98 20.64 -4.08
C TRP A 19 -1.44 22.07 -4.00
N GLN A 20 -0.96 22.45 -2.81
CA GLN A 20 -0.28 23.69 -2.51
C GLN A 20 1.16 23.39 -2.06
N LEU A 21 2.13 24.17 -2.54
CA LEU A 21 3.56 23.87 -2.37
C LEU A 21 4.13 24.14 -0.96
N HIS A 22 3.41 24.78 -0.04
CA HIS A 22 3.95 25.31 1.23
C HIS A 22 3.37 24.64 2.49
N TYR A 23 4.14 24.70 3.60
CA TYR A 23 3.75 24.48 5.02
C TYR A 23 4.40 25.58 5.88
N PRO A 24 3.79 26.15 6.95
CA PRO A 24 2.50 25.82 7.57
C PRO A 24 1.38 26.86 7.38
N GLU A 25 1.68 28.05 6.83
CA GLU A 25 0.69 29.11 6.59
C GLU A 25 0.45 29.28 5.09
N THR A 26 -0.79 29.60 4.71
CA THR A 26 -1.15 29.90 3.32
C THR A 26 -0.48 31.21 2.89
N GLY A 27 0.52 31.14 2.01
CA GLY A 27 1.21 32.31 1.49
C GLY A 27 0.53 32.91 0.24
N TYR A 28 1.29 33.72 -0.48
CA TYR A 28 0.94 34.26 -1.80
C TYR A 28 1.18 33.26 -2.94
N GLU A 29 1.22 31.96 -2.65
CA GLU A 29 1.43 30.95 -3.68
C GLU A 29 0.14 30.46 -4.34
N GLY A 30 0.31 29.88 -5.52
CA GLY A 30 -0.77 29.25 -6.26
C GLY A 30 -1.00 27.78 -5.87
N PHE A 31 -1.95 27.18 -6.56
CA PHE A 31 -2.31 25.77 -6.44
C PHE A 31 -2.10 25.06 -7.77
N PHE A 32 -1.75 23.78 -7.70
CA PHE A 32 -2.14 22.85 -8.74
C PHE A 32 -3.51 22.30 -8.39
N LYS A 33 -4.47 22.41 -9.30
CA LYS A 33 -5.83 21.93 -9.11
C LYS A 33 -6.22 21.00 -10.24
N SER A 34 -7.24 20.20 -9.98
CA SER A 34 -7.86 19.30 -10.94
C SER A 34 -9.33 19.64 -11.12
N LYS A 35 -9.78 19.67 -12.38
CA LYS A 35 -11.18 19.82 -12.76
C LYS A 35 -11.46 19.02 -14.02
N ARG A 36 -12.49 18.16 -14.01
CA ARG A 36 -12.93 17.36 -15.17
C ARG A 36 -11.78 16.62 -15.87
N GLY A 37 -10.96 15.93 -15.08
CA GLY A 37 -9.79 15.21 -15.59
C GLY A 37 -8.71 16.10 -16.20
N ARG A 38 -8.63 17.38 -15.86
CA ARG A 38 -7.59 18.30 -16.33
C ARG A 38 -6.86 18.97 -15.18
N VAL A 39 -5.53 18.99 -15.24
CA VAL A 39 -4.68 19.67 -14.27
C VAL A 39 -4.42 21.10 -14.74
N TYR A 40 -4.43 22.05 -13.80
CA TYR A 40 -4.12 23.44 -14.07
C TYR A 40 -3.44 24.07 -12.86
N GLY A 41 -2.58 25.05 -13.13
CA GLY A 41 -2.07 25.96 -12.11
C GLY A 41 -3.03 27.13 -11.93
N GLU A 42 -3.26 27.55 -10.69
CA GLU A 42 -3.98 28.76 -10.34
C GLU A 42 -3.07 29.61 -9.45
N ALA A 43 -2.59 30.75 -9.96
CA ALA A 43 -1.77 31.66 -9.19
C ALA A 43 -2.61 32.37 -8.10
N TYR A 44 -1.93 32.97 -7.11
CA TYR A 44 -2.60 33.68 -6.01
C TYR A 44 -3.57 34.78 -6.47
N ASN A 45 -3.26 35.48 -7.56
CA ASN A 45 -4.14 36.49 -8.15
C ASN A 45 -5.31 35.91 -8.97
N GLY A 46 -5.52 34.58 -8.94
CA GLY A 46 -6.55 33.86 -9.68
C GLY A 46 -6.20 33.53 -11.13
N THR A 47 -5.00 33.86 -11.62
CA THR A 47 -4.61 33.54 -13.01
C THR A 47 -4.52 32.03 -13.20
N ILE A 48 -5.26 31.51 -14.18
CA ILE A 48 -5.30 30.08 -14.50
C ILE A 48 -4.37 29.76 -15.66
N ARG A 49 -3.59 28.68 -15.53
CA ARG A 49 -2.83 28.09 -16.62
C ARG A 49 -3.08 26.59 -16.72
N TYR A 50 -3.77 26.18 -17.77
CA TYR A 50 -3.98 24.77 -18.07
C TYR A 50 -2.66 24.07 -18.41
N ILE A 51 -2.51 22.85 -17.91
CA ILE A 51 -1.38 21.98 -18.19
C ILE A 51 -1.87 20.91 -19.15
N ASN A 52 -1.19 20.82 -20.30
CA ASN A 52 -1.41 19.77 -21.27
C ASN A 52 -0.03 19.26 -21.71
N SER A 53 0.48 18.26 -20.98
CA SER A 53 1.76 17.64 -21.30
C SER A 53 1.53 16.39 -22.12
N THR A 54 2.48 16.07 -23.00
CA THR A 54 2.58 14.75 -23.63
C THR A 54 3.86 14.04 -23.22
N ASN A 55 4.63 14.61 -22.28
CA ASN A 55 5.86 13.99 -21.83
C ASN A 55 5.52 12.92 -20.78
N PRO A 56 5.97 11.67 -20.90
CA PRO A 56 5.64 10.64 -19.92
C PRO A 56 6.24 10.98 -18.55
N LYS A 57 5.55 10.61 -17.46
CA LYS A 57 6.10 10.77 -16.10
C LYS A 57 5.53 9.83 -15.06
N ILE A 58 6.26 9.75 -13.96
CA ILE A 58 5.75 9.34 -12.66
C ILE A 58 5.30 10.61 -11.91
N TYR A 59 4.07 10.65 -11.44
CA TYR A 59 3.65 11.60 -10.42
C TYR A 59 3.76 10.95 -9.04
N PHE A 60 4.56 11.55 -8.16
CA PHE A 60 4.85 11.02 -6.83
C PHE A 60 4.43 12.00 -5.74
N GLY A 61 3.18 11.84 -5.29
CA GLY A 61 2.52 12.54 -4.19
C GLY A 61 3.05 12.16 -2.81
N LEU A 62 4.36 12.27 -2.62
CA LEU A 62 5.10 11.74 -1.47
C LEU A 62 4.67 12.35 -0.13
N GLY A 63 4.38 13.65 -0.10
CA GLY A 63 4.10 14.41 1.11
C GLY A 63 2.79 15.17 1.05
N ASN A 64 1.71 14.57 0.52
CA ASN A 64 0.42 15.22 0.36
C ASN A 64 -0.73 14.36 0.90
N CYS A 65 -1.55 14.94 1.78
CA CYS A 65 -2.78 14.31 2.28
C CYS A 65 -3.78 14.07 1.14
N TYR A 66 -4.41 12.90 1.12
CA TYR A 66 -5.54 12.55 0.24
C TYR A 66 -5.32 12.70 -1.27
N ILE A 67 -4.12 13.07 -1.73
CA ILE A 67 -3.84 13.39 -3.14
C ILE A 67 -4.02 12.16 -4.04
N GLY A 68 -3.95 10.96 -3.48
CA GLY A 68 -4.22 9.69 -4.15
C GLY A 68 -5.71 9.34 -4.21
N SER A 69 -6.60 10.07 -3.55
CA SER A 69 -8.02 9.68 -3.45
C SER A 69 -8.77 9.98 -4.75
N ILE A 70 -9.43 8.98 -5.32
CA ILE A 70 -10.40 9.16 -6.41
C ILE A 70 -11.79 9.22 -5.80
N ILE A 71 -12.31 10.45 -5.65
CA ILE A 71 -13.66 10.70 -5.11
C ILE A 71 -14.63 11.00 -6.25
N ASN A 72 -14.19 11.72 -7.28
CA ASN A 72 -14.97 12.08 -8.47
C ASN A 72 -14.04 12.48 -9.63
N GLU A 73 -14.61 12.97 -10.73
CA GLU A 73 -13.91 13.41 -11.94
C GLU A 73 -12.90 14.56 -11.72
N ASP A 74 -13.00 15.28 -10.61
CA ASP A 74 -12.09 16.37 -10.25
C ASP A 74 -10.90 15.87 -9.41
N SER A 75 -10.77 14.57 -9.16
CA SER A 75 -9.63 14.02 -8.43
C SER A 75 -8.30 14.09 -9.23
N MET A 76 -7.23 14.45 -8.53
CA MET A 76 -5.87 14.65 -9.07
C MET A 76 -5.30 13.44 -9.83
N PRO A 77 -5.47 12.17 -9.38
CA PRO A 77 -4.98 11.03 -10.15
C PRO A 77 -5.51 11.02 -11.59
N LEU A 78 -6.80 11.28 -11.78
CA LEU A 78 -7.44 11.29 -13.10
C LEU A 78 -6.88 12.40 -13.98
N ALA A 79 -6.72 13.60 -13.43
CA ALA A 79 -6.21 14.76 -14.17
C ALA A 79 -4.73 14.63 -14.56
N TRP A 80 -3.91 14.09 -13.66
CA TRP A 80 -2.49 13.86 -13.95
C TRP A 80 -2.29 12.73 -14.95
N ILE A 81 -3.08 11.65 -14.91
CA ILE A 81 -3.04 10.60 -15.92
C ILE A 81 -3.46 11.16 -17.29
N HIS A 82 -4.58 11.90 -17.34
CA HIS A 82 -5.15 12.37 -18.60
C HIS A 82 -4.37 13.55 -19.21
N SER A 83 -4.31 14.70 -18.54
CA SER A 83 -3.72 15.94 -19.08
C SER A 83 -2.27 16.19 -18.64
N GLY A 84 -1.87 15.60 -17.51
CA GLY A 84 -0.49 15.64 -17.01
C GLY A 84 0.42 14.58 -17.62
N HIS A 85 -0.16 13.59 -18.32
CA HIS A 85 0.51 12.45 -18.95
C HIS A 85 1.34 11.58 -17.99
N ALA A 86 0.81 11.39 -16.77
CA ALA A 86 1.37 10.46 -15.80
C ALA A 86 1.03 9.01 -16.18
N TYR A 87 2.07 8.19 -16.37
CA TYR A 87 1.93 6.74 -16.58
C TYR A 87 1.82 5.99 -15.25
N PHE A 88 2.45 6.55 -14.22
CA PHE A 88 2.26 6.13 -12.85
C PHE A 88 1.89 7.33 -11.98
N TYR A 89 0.98 7.09 -11.06
CA TYR A 89 0.60 8.05 -10.02
C TYR A 89 0.62 7.32 -8.67
N SER A 90 1.38 7.87 -7.71
CA SER A 90 1.36 7.38 -6.33
C SER A 90 1.02 8.50 -5.37
N GLY A 91 0.10 8.25 -4.43
CA GLY A 91 -0.34 9.27 -3.48
C GLY A 91 -1.10 8.65 -2.30
N TYR A 92 -1.11 9.35 -1.16
CA TYR A 92 -1.88 8.90 0.01
C TYR A 92 -3.38 9.09 -0.23
N VAL A 93 -4.17 8.09 0.19
CA VAL A 93 -5.63 8.12 0.29
C VAL A 93 -6.11 8.42 1.72
N ILE A 94 -5.16 8.67 2.62
CA ILE A 94 -5.35 9.10 4.00
C ILE A 94 -4.62 10.42 4.25
N GLU A 95 -4.69 10.94 5.48
CA GLU A 95 -3.80 12.02 5.92
C GLU A 95 -2.35 11.55 5.92
N GLU A 96 -1.49 12.38 5.35
CA GLU A 96 -0.04 12.20 5.39
C GLU A 96 0.49 12.82 6.69
N GLY A 97 1.48 12.20 7.33
CA GLY A 97 2.06 12.70 8.57
C GLY A 97 3.50 12.23 8.86
N PRO A 98 3.99 12.39 10.10
CA PRO A 98 5.37 12.01 10.48
C PRO A 98 5.68 10.51 10.31
N ARG A 99 4.65 9.68 10.12
CA ARG A 99 4.71 8.22 10.08
C ARG A 99 4.19 7.64 8.77
N SER A 100 4.27 8.40 7.67
CA SER A 100 3.88 7.90 6.34
C SER A 100 5.02 7.06 5.73
N TYR A 101 4.93 5.75 5.88
CA TYR A 101 5.98 4.77 5.58
C TYR A 101 5.90 4.23 4.13
N MET A 102 4.68 4.14 3.58
CA MET A 102 4.37 3.44 2.34
C MET A 102 4.90 4.16 1.11
N LEU A 103 4.67 5.47 0.99
CA LEU A 103 5.34 6.24 -0.07
C LEU A 103 6.80 6.52 0.28
N GLY A 104 7.11 6.72 1.58
CA GLY A 104 8.46 7.10 2.00
C GLY A 104 9.54 6.05 1.77
N GLY A 105 9.16 4.78 1.64
CA GLY A 105 10.09 3.67 1.40
C GLY A 105 10.32 3.34 -0.07
N ILE A 106 9.53 3.90 -0.99
CA ILE A 106 9.69 3.65 -2.42
C ILE A 106 11.08 4.07 -2.94
N PRO A 107 11.63 5.26 -2.57
CA PRO A 107 12.98 5.66 -2.98
C PRO A 107 14.06 4.63 -2.62
N ALA A 108 13.88 3.94 -1.49
CA ALA A 108 14.79 2.93 -0.99
C ALA A 108 14.98 1.81 -2.02
N TYR A 109 13.89 1.31 -2.60
CA TYR A 109 13.90 0.25 -3.61
C TYR A 109 14.11 0.76 -5.04
N PHE A 110 13.63 1.99 -5.33
CA PHE A 110 13.64 2.53 -6.67
C PHE A 110 15.05 3.02 -7.09
N PHE A 111 15.79 3.70 -6.19
CA PHE A 111 17.10 4.27 -6.57
C PHE A 111 18.17 4.39 -5.48
N VAL A 112 17.88 4.10 -4.20
CA VAL A 112 18.87 4.25 -3.11
C VAL A 112 19.57 2.93 -2.77
N GLN A 113 18.80 1.90 -2.43
CA GLN A 113 19.30 0.58 -2.02
C GLN A 113 19.35 -0.42 -3.16
N ASP A 114 18.44 -0.28 -4.13
CA ASP A 114 18.21 -1.22 -5.22
C ASP A 114 17.86 -0.46 -6.52
N ASN A 115 17.43 -1.19 -7.55
CA ASN A 115 17.04 -0.65 -8.86
C ASN A 115 15.76 -1.32 -9.39
N TYR A 116 14.74 -1.41 -8.53
CA TYR A 116 13.44 -1.94 -8.93
C TYR A 116 12.73 -1.00 -9.89
N THR A 117 11.76 -1.52 -10.66
CA THR A 117 10.80 -0.66 -11.34
C THR A 117 9.96 0.11 -10.32
N TRP A 118 9.26 1.15 -10.74
CA TRP A 118 8.36 1.90 -9.85
C TRP A 118 7.31 0.99 -9.16
N ALA A 119 6.69 0.07 -9.91
CA ALA A 119 5.71 -0.87 -9.37
C ALA A 119 6.33 -1.91 -8.44
N GLU A 120 7.51 -2.46 -8.79
CA GLU A 120 8.26 -3.37 -7.93
C GLU A 120 8.69 -2.69 -6.62
N ALA A 121 9.08 -1.41 -6.65
CA ALA A 121 9.47 -0.65 -5.48
C ALA A 121 8.29 -0.41 -4.52
N PHE A 122 7.10 -0.10 -5.06
CA PHE A 122 5.87 -0.01 -4.28
C PHE A 122 5.54 -1.35 -3.61
N PHE A 123 5.59 -2.45 -4.38
CA PHE A 123 5.32 -3.80 -3.87
C PHE A 123 6.32 -4.25 -2.80
N ALA A 124 7.62 -4.08 -3.05
CA ALA A 124 8.70 -4.45 -2.13
C ALA A 124 8.59 -3.67 -0.81
N ASN A 125 8.23 -2.38 -0.87
CA ASN A 125 8.01 -1.61 0.34
C ASN A 125 6.82 -2.12 1.14
N GLY A 126 5.69 -2.45 0.50
CA GLY A 126 4.54 -3.06 1.18
C GLY A 126 4.93 -4.33 1.95
N ILE A 127 5.74 -5.21 1.37
CA ILE A 127 6.27 -6.40 2.06
C ILE A 127 7.11 -6.01 3.29
N SER A 128 8.02 -5.04 3.16
CA SER A 128 8.85 -4.59 4.28
C SER A 128 8.01 -4.00 5.42
N LEU A 129 6.99 -3.23 5.11
CA LEU A 129 6.13 -2.61 6.13
C LEU A 129 5.26 -3.64 6.86
N ILE A 130 4.73 -4.63 6.14
CA ILE A 130 4.03 -5.76 6.77
C ILE A 130 4.98 -6.51 7.70
N PHE A 131 6.23 -6.73 7.28
CA PHE A 131 7.22 -7.34 8.16
C PHE A 131 7.45 -6.49 9.42
N ASP A 132 7.65 -5.18 9.26
CA ASP A 132 7.88 -4.27 10.39
C ASP A 132 6.71 -4.25 11.37
N MET A 133 5.48 -4.25 10.85
CA MET A 133 4.24 -4.28 11.62
C MET A 133 4.11 -5.58 12.43
N LEU A 134 4.45 -6.72 11.84
CA LEU A 134 4.30 -8.03 12.48
C LEU A 134 5.42 -8.34 13.48
N HIS A 135 6.56 -7.66 13.39
CA HIS A 135 7.76 -7.99 14.17
C HIS A 135 8.23 -6.87 15.10
N ASN A 136 7.48 -5.77 15.23
CA ASN A 136 7.81 -4.62 16.08
C ASN A 136 9.24 -4.13 15.83
N THR A 137 9.60 -3.94 14.56
CA THR A 137 10.97 -3.56 14.17
C THR A 137 11.38 -2.24 14.87
N PRO A 138 12.57 -2.18 15.53
CA PRO A 138 12.97 -1.02 16.30
C PRO A 138 12.91 0.30 15.53
N GLY A 139 12.21 1.28 16.08
CA GLY A 139 12.07 2.63 15.53
C GLY A 139 10.89 2.84 14.58
N THR A 140 10.08 1.82 14.33
CA THR A 140 8.77 1.95 13.67
C THR A 140 7.65 2.15 14.68
N ASP A 141 6.50 2.67 14.24
CA ASP A 141 5.28 2.73 15.03
C ASP A 141 4.27 1.70 14.50
N PRO A 142 4.09 0.56 15.17
CA PRO A 142 3.20 -0.50 14.69
C PRO A 142 1.73 -0.08 14.57
N SER A 143 1.28 0.90 15.36
CA SER A 143 -0.10 1.38 15.31
C SER A 143 -0.38 2.12 14.01
N TRP A 144 0.59 2.92 13.54
CA TRP A 144 0.50 3.66 12.30
C TRP A 144 0.75 2.79 11.06
N LEU A 145 1.66 1.81 11.14
CA LEU A 145 1.90 0.88 10.03
C LEU A 145 0.62 0.18 9.56
N ARG A 146 -0.27 -0.19 10.50
CA ARG A 146 -1.57 -0.80 10.17
C ARG A 146 -2.44 0.06 9.26
N THR A 147 -2.43 1.38 9.49
CA THR A 147 -3.21 2.33 8.69
C THR A 147 -2.47 2.68 7.39
N ASP A 148 -1.16 2.82 7.45
CA ASP A 148 -0.35 3.36 6.36
C ASP A 148 -0.08 2.37 5.23
N ILE A 149 0.00 1.06 5.52
CA ILE A 149 0.20 0.00 4.50
C ILE A 149 -0.89 0.06 3.42
N ASP A 150 -2.14 0.27 3.83
CA ASP A 150 -3.29 0.43 2.92
C ASP A 150 -3.62 1.92 2.66
N GLY A 151 -2.79 2.82 3.17
CA GLY A 151 -3.00 4.28 3.14
C GLY A 151 -2.55 4.95 1.84
N ALA A 152 -1.86 4.23 0.95
CA ALA A 152 -1.36 4.77 -0.31
C ALA A 152 -1.82 3.95 -1.50
N ALA A 153 -2.08 4.64 -2.62
CA ALA A 153 -2.44 4.02 -3.88
C ALA A 153 -1.30 4.15 -4.91
N LEU A 154 -1.21 3.15 -5.77
CA LEU A 154 -0.47 3.18 -7.03
C LEU A 154 -1.48 3.02 -8.18
N TYR A 155 -1.55 4.00 -9.06
CA TYR A 155 -2.31 3.93 -10.31
C TYR A 155 -1.33 3.86 -11.48
N GLY A 156 -1.51 2.90 -12.38
CA GLY A 156 -0.68 2.69 -13.56
C GLY A 156 -0.62 1.23 -13.98
N GLU A 157 0.14 0.94 -15.03
CA GLU A 157 0.33 -0.41 -15.56
C GLU A 157 1.53 -1.08 -14.87
N PRO A 158 1.35 -2.06 -13.96
CA PRO A 158 2.47 -2.69 -13.24
C PRO A 158 3.46 -3.44 -14.14
N ALA A 159 3.07 -3.83 -15.36
CA ALA A 159 3.98 -4.45 -16.32
C ALA A 159 4.90 -3.44 -17.03
N LEU A 160 4.64 -2.14 -16.92
CA LEU A 160 5.47 -1.11 -17.53
C LEU A 160 6.79 -0.96 -16.75
N GLU A 161 7.90 -1.23 -17.41
CA GLU A 161 9.23 -1.09 -16.82
C GLU A 161 9.70 0.37 -16.80
N VAL A 162 9.33 1.08 -15.74
CA VAL A 162 9.90 2.41 -15.44
C VAL A 162 10.98 2.27 -14.37
N ARG A 163 12.24 2.52 -14.77
CA ARG A 163 13.44 2.49 -13.93
C ARG A 163 14.18 3.84 -14.06
N VAL A 164 15.10 4.12 -13.14
CA VAL A 164 15.98 5.28 -13.23
C VAL A 164 17.40 4.86 -13.57
N ASP A 165 18.08 5.68 -14.37
CA ASP A 165 19.52 5.53 -14.57
C ASP A 165 20.25 5.83 -13.25
N ARG A 166 21.18 4.95 -12.88
CA ARG A 166 21.85 5.04 -11.59
C ARG A 166 23.01 6.01 -11.64
N VAL A 167 22.96 7.00 -10.76
CA VAL A 167 24.12 7.86 -10.43
C VAL A 167 25.02 7.26 -9.35
N VAL A 168 24.50 6.30 -8.56
CA VAL A 168 25.25 5.61 -7.49
C VAL A 168 24.94 4.12 -7.53
N LYS A 169 25.94 3.28 -7.19
CA LYS A 169 25.76 1.83 -7.07
C LYS A 169 24.72 1.53 -5.97
N PRO A 170 23.82 0.55 -6.17
CA PRO A 170 22.86 0.14 -5.13
C PRO A 170 23.58 -0.24 -3.84
N LEU A 171 22.90 -0.13 -2.71
CA LEU A 171 23.46 -0.47 -1.40
C LEU A 171 23.94 -1.93 -1.35
N TYR A 172 23.24 -2.85 -2.01
CA TYR A 172 23.61 -4.25 -2.11
C TYR A 172 23.34 -4.81 -3.50
N SER A 173 24.04 -5.90 -3.84
CA SER A 173 23.77 -6.72 -5.02
C SER A 173 22.93 -7.93 -4.61
N LYS A 174 22.00 -8.36 -5.48
CA LYS A 174 21.11 -9.50 -5.25
C LYS A 174 21.54 -10.67 -6.12
N HIS A 175 21.50 -11.87 -5.56
CA HIS A 175 21.78 -13.12 -6.28
C HIS A 175 20.71 -14.15 -5.94
N ILE A 176 20.18 -14.80 -6.96
CA ILE A 176 19.25 -15.92 -6.84
C ILE A 176 19.88 -17.09 -7.58
N HIS A 177 20.11 -18.19 -6.88
CA HIS A 177 20.56 -19.45 -7.48
C HIS A 177 19.48 -20.51 -7.26
N VAL A 178 19.13 -21.24 -8.32
CA VAL A 178 18.06 -22.24 -8.32
C VAL A 178 18.66 -23.53 -8.85
N GLU A 179 18.63 -24.58 -8.03
CA GLU A 179 19.19 -25.89 -8.33
C GLU A 179 18.07 -26.95 -8.20
N PRO A 180 17.79 -27.77 -9.22
CA PRO A 180 16.87 -28.90 -9.07
C PRO A 180 17.50 -29.97 -8.18
N ILE A 181 16.72 -30.52 -7.24
CA ILE A 181 17.20 -31.55 -6.29
C ILE A 181 16.42 -32.87 -6.37
N GLY A 182 15.57 -33.02 -7.40
CA GLY A 182 14.71 -34.20 -7.62
C GLY A 182 13.23 -33.92 -7.32
N ASP A 183 12.34 -34.76 -7.86
CA ASP A 183 10.90 -34.78 -7.55
C ASP A 183 10.14 -33.45 -7.74
N GLY A 184 10.60 -32.60 -8.64
CA GLY A 184 10.01 -31.27 -8.86
C GLY A 184 10.28 -30.27 -7.72
N LEU A 185 11.25 -30.57 -6.86
CA LEU A 185 11.74 -29.71 -5.80
C LEU A 185 13.03 -29.02 -6.23
N TYR A 186 13.15 -27.75 -5.85
CA TYR A 186 14.33 -26.94 -6.10
C TYR A 186 14.93 -26.51 -4.77
N ARG A 187 16.26 -26.50 -4.69
CA ARG A 187 17.01 -25.75 -3.69
C ARG A 187 17.26 -24.35 -4.23
N ILE A 188 16.77 -23.35 -3.53
CA ILE A 188 16.86 -21.95 -3.91
C ILE A 188 17.70 -21.22 -2.86
N THR A 189 18.75 -20.55 -3.33
CA THR A 189 19.58 -19.65 -2.51
C THR A 189 19.32 -18.23 -2.93
N VAL A 190 18.85 -17.41 -1.99
CA VAL A 190 18.75 -15.95 -2.16
C VAL A 190 19.79 -15.29 -1.29
N LYS A 191 20.60 -14.43 -1.89
CA LYS A 191 21.72 -13.74 -1.25
C LYS A 191 21.73 -12.26 -1.57
N VAL A 192 22.10 -11.46 -0.58
CA VAL A 192 22.53 -10.07 -0.76
C VAL A 192 23.99 -9.92 -0.35
N ARG A 193 24.74 -9.14 -1.14
CA ARG A 193 26.12 -8.74 -0.84
C ARG A 193 26.19 -7.22 -0.79
N MET A 194 26.63 -6.67 0.34
CA MET A 194 26.76 -5.22 0.50
C MET A 194 27.79 -4.66 -0.49
N ASN A 195 27.41 -3.64 -1.25
CA ASN A 195 28.31 -2.98 -2.20
C ASN A 195 29.12 -1.85 -1.55
N ARG A 196 28.68 -1.40 -0.37
CA ARG A 196 29.25 -0.32 0.44
C ARG A 196 28.71 -0.44 1.86
N ASP A 197 29.36 0.22 2.79
CA ASP A 197 28.89 0.31 4.17
C ASP A 197 27.47 0.90 4.22
N GLY A 198 26.59 0.32 5.05
CA GLY A 198 25.27 0.90 5.25
C GLY A 198 24.31 0.08 6.11
N LYS A 199 23.05 0.53 6.12
CA LYS A 199 22.02 0.11 7.07
C LYS A 199 20.82 -0.46 6.30
N PRO A 200 20.87 -1.71 5.80
CA PRO A 200 19.82 -2.30 4.96
C PRO A 200 18.63 -2.80 5.81
N GLY A 201 17.93 -1.85 6.41
CA GLY A 201 16.74 -2.05 7.23
C GLY A 201 16.14 -0.70 7.61
N TRP A 202 15.05 -0.70 8.37
CA TRP A 202 14.36 0.53 8.76
C TRP A 202 15.29 1.51 9.49
N ASN A 203 15.60 2.66 8.84
CA ASN A 203 16.41 3.72 9.45
C ASN A 203 15.77 5.11 9.38
N GLY A 204 14.51 5.22 8.95
CA GLY A 204 13.76 6.46 8.93
C GLY A 204 12.64 6.46 7.88
N LYS A 205 11.74 7.45 7.98
CA LYS A 205 10.60 7.68 7.06
C LYS A 205 11.00 7.60 5.59
N TRP A 206 12.02 8.37 5.22
CA TRP A 206 12.59 8.45 3.87
C TRP A 206 13.81 7.55 3.66
N GLY A 207 14.00 6.63 4.60
CA GLY A 207 15.22 5.86 4.74
C GLY A 207 15.19 4.52 4.03
N ASN A 208 16.14 3.69 4.41
CA ASN A 208 16.27 2.32 3.95
C ASN A 208 15.15 1.42 4.48
N ARG A 209 15.03 0.26 3.85
CA ARG A 209 14.10 -0.83 4.14
C ARG A 209 14.87 -2.16 4.15
N HIS A 210 14.22 -3.21 4.67
CA HIS A 210 14.80 -4.56 4.65
C HIS A 210 14.93 -5.02 3.19
N PRO A 211 16.02 -5.71 2.79
CA PRO A 211 16.10 -6.28 1.45
C PRO A 211 14.90 -7.19 1.17
N VAL A 212 14.18 -6.88 0.09
CA VAL A 212 13.12 -7.69 -0.48
C VAL A 212 13.55 -8.06 -1.90
N ILE A 213 13.66 -9.36 -2.17
CA ILE A 213 14.15 -9.93 -3.42
C ILE A 213 12.98 -10.61 -4.11
N ILE A 214 12.48 -10.02 -5.21
CA ILE A 214 11.41 -10.60 -6.02
C ILE A 214 11.96 -11.82 -6.77
N LEU A 215 11.26 -12.94 -6.67
CA LEU A 215 11.62 -14.20 -7.33
C LEU A 215 11.21 -14.17 -8.81
N PRO A 216 12.00 -14.79 -9.70
CA PRO A 216 11.69 -14.84 -11.13
C PRO A 216 10.47 -15.72 -11.47
N PHE A 217 10.00 -16.53 -10.52
CA PHE A 217 8.80 -17.35 -10.63
C PHE A 217 8.17 -17.54 -9.26
N ARG A 218 6.91 -17.96 -9.24
CA ARG A 218 6.21 -18.27 -7.99
C ARG A 218 6.51 -19.67 -7.50
N VAL A 219 6.60 -19.83 -6.19
CA VAL A 219 6.94 -21.07 -5.50
C VAL A 219 5.90 -21.47 -4.45
N GLU A 220 5.87 -22.75 -4.11
CA GLU A 220 5.04 -23.34 -3.06
C GLU A 220 5.80 -24.44 -2.31
N ASN A 221 5.20 -25.01 -1.24
CA ASN A 221 5.83 -26.04 -0.40
C ASN A 221 7.20 -25.62 0.16
N ILE A 222 7.27 -24.38 0.62
CA ILE A 222 8.51 -23.74 1.03
C ILE A 222 9.01 -24.33 2.36
N THR A 223 10.27 -24.76 2.39
CA THR A 223 10.96 -25.16 3.63
C THR A 223 12.32 -24.45 3.73
N VAL A 224 12.49 -23.59 4.73
CA VAL A 224 13.78 -22.91 4.97
C VAL A 224 14.77 -23.91 5.55
N LEU A 225 15.93 -24.05 4.90
CA LEU A 225 17.01 -24.95 5.34
C LEU A 225 18.03 -24.22 6.23
N LYS A 226 18.45 -23.02 5.82
CA LYS A 226 19.50 -22.26 6.50
C LYS A 226 19.41 -20.77 6.18
N THR A 227 19.76 -19.92 7.15
CA THR A 227 19.97 -18.49 6.93
C THR A 227 21.03 -17.96 7.88
N ASN A 228 21.72 -16.88 7.50
CA ASN A 228 22.55 -16.08 8.41
C ASN A 228 21.97 -14.66 8.64
N ALA A 229 20.73 -14.42 8.22
CA ALA A 229 19.96 -13.23 8.59
C ALA A 229 19.39 -13.41 10.02
N TYR A 230 19.01 -12.31 10.68
CA TYR A 230 18.24 -12.41 11.93
C TYR A 230 16.92 -13.13 11.69
N LYS A 231 16.30 -12.87 10.54
CA LYS A 231 15.12 -13.58 10.06
C LYS A 231 15.08 -13.54 8.53
N ALA A 232 14.61 -14.63 7.93
CA ALA A 232 14.25 -14.68 6.52
C ALA A 232 12.77 -15.05 6.40
N VAL A 233 12.03 -14.30 5.58
CA VAL A 233 10.64 -14.59 5.23
C VAL A 233 10.59 -14.91 3.75
N VAL A 234 10.18 -16.14 3.42
CA VAL A 234 10.05 -16.60 2.04
C VAL A 234 8.55 -16.63 1.70
N LEU A 235 8.14 -15.75 0.80
CA LEU A 235 6.81 -15.68 0.23
C LEU A 235 6.75 -16.51 -1.06
N ASP A 236 5.57 -16.56 -1.69
CA ASP A 236 5.41 -17.27 -2.95
C ASP A 236 6.18 -16.61 -4.11
N ASN A 237 6.39 -15.29 -4.09
CA ASN A 237 7.04 -14.55 -5.18
C ASN A 237 8.17 -13.62 -4.73
N ALA A 238 8.56 -13.65 -3.45
CA ALA A 238 9.59 -12.77 -2.92
C ALA A 238 10.25 -13.35 -1.66
N VAL A 239 11.43 -12.86 -1.34
CA VAL A 239 12.15 -13.16 -0.10
C VAL A 239 12.49 -11.86 0.61
N LEU A 240 12.13 -11.72 1.88
CA LEU A 240 12.60 -10.64 2.75
C LEU A 240 13.72 -11.16 3.65
N LEU A 241 14.82 -10.42 3.72
CA LEU A 241 15.94 -10.69 4.63
C LEU A 241 16.03 -9.59 5.69
N HIS A 242 15.72 -9.90 6.94
CA HIS A 242 15.94 -9.01 8.07
C HIS A 242 17.37 -9.15 8.57
N ILE A 243 18.24 -8.23 8.13
CA ILE A 243 19.70 -8.35 8.28
C ILE A 243 20.36 -7.19 9.03
N TRP A 244 19.57 -6.17 9.37
CA TRP A 244 20.00 -5.00 10.12
C TRP A 244 18.78 -4.41 10.84
N LYS A 245 18.95 -3.95 12.08
CA LYS A 245 17.95 -3.20 12.84
C LYS A 245 18.56 -1.95 13.46
N LYS A 246 17.71 -0.96 13.76
CA LYS A 246 18.13 0.28 14.43
C LYS A 246 18.85 -0.04 15.74
N GLY A 247 20.07 0.50 15.87
CA GLY A 247 20.97 0.24 17.00
C GLY A 247 22.19 -0.59 16.59
N ASP A 248 22.10 -1.39 15.53
CA ASP A 248 23.24 -2.15 15.02
C ASP A 248 24.26 -1.22 14.32
N PRO A 249 25.56 -1.55 14.35
CA PRO A 249 26.53 -0.90 13.48
C PRO A 249 26.16 -1.12 12.00
N PRO A 250 26.56 -0.22 11.08
CA PRO A 250 26.39 -0.46 9.64
C PRO A 250 27.05 -1.79 9.22
N LEU A 251 26.38 -2.54 8.34
CA LEU A 251 27.02 -3.66 7.65
C LEU A 251 28.13 -3.12 6.76
N LYS A 252 29.23 -3.86 6.64
CA LYS A 252 30.40 -3.49 5.86
C LYS A 252 30.22 -3.84 4.40
N ALA A 253 30.93 -3.12 3.52
CA ALA A 253 31.11 -3.58 2.15
C ALA A 253 31.56 -5.05 2.13
N GLU A 254 31.07 -5.82 1.16
CA GLU A 254 31.33 -7.25 1.00
C GLU A 254 30.63 -8.17 2.02
N ASP A 255 29.97 -7.65 3.07
CA ASP A 255 29.14 -8.47 3.96
C ASP A 255 28.05 -9.18 3.18
N GLU A 256 27.91 -10.49 3.39
CA GLU A 256 26.90 -11.31 2.75
C GLU A 256 25.83 -11.78 3.74
N ARG A 257 24.58 -11.77 3.27
CA ARG A 257 23.44 -12.34 3.98
C ARG A 257 22.60 -13.17 3.03
N TYR A 258 22.14 -14.32 3.48
CA TYR A 258 21.46 -15.29 2.64
C TYR A 258 20.39 -16.08 3.37
N VAL A 259 19.51 -16.68 2.56
CA VAL A 259 18.64 -17.80 2.94
C VAL A 259 18.74 -18.88 1.86
N VAL A 260 18.78 -20.13 2.31
CA VAL A 260 18.62 -21.33 1.47
C VAL A 260 17.33 -22.00 1.88
N PHE A 261 16.48 -22.30 0.92
CA PHE A 261 15.21 -22.99 1.13
C PHE A 261 14.94 -23.97 0.00
N THR A 262 14.08 -24.96 0.26
CA THR A 262 13.50 -25.78 -0.79
C THR A 262 12.10 -25.29 -1.12
N ALA A 263 11.71 -25.40 -2.39
CA ALA A 263 10.36 -25.13 -2.83
C ALA A 263 10.07 -25.81 -4.18
N SER A 264 8.79 -25.96 -4.51
CA SER A 264 8.34 -26.41 -5.83
C SER A 264 7.80 -25.21 -6.63
N PRO A 265 7.88 -25.20 -7.97
CA PRO A 265 7.23 -24.18 -8.78
C PRO A 265 5.72 -24.24 -8.56
N MET A 266 5.10 -23.08 -8.36
CA MET A 266 3.67 -23.01 -8.13
C MET A 266 2.90 -23.36 -9.41
N LYS A 267 2.01 -24.35 -9.35
CA LYS A 267 1.09 -24.66 -10.46
C LYS A 267 -0.10 -23.70 -10.48
N ARG A 268 -0.40 -23.12 -11.66
CA ARG A 268 -1.58 -22.28 -11.91
C ARG A 268 -2.57 -22.97 -12.86
N PRO A 269 -3.88 -22.64 -12.78
CA PRO A 269 -4.52 -21.71 -11.84
C PRO A 269 -4.80 -22.37 -10.48
N ARG A 270 -4.61 -21.62 -9.38
CA ARG A 270 -5.14 -22.02 -8.07
C ARG A 270 -6.61 -21.64 -7.98
N ARG A 271 -7.45 -22.54 -7.47
CA ARG A 271 -8.77 -22.14 -6.96
C ARG A 271 -8.54 -21.27 -5.73
N VAL A 272 -8.92 -20.01 -5.80
CA VAL A 272 -9.02 -19.17 -4.60
C VAL A 272 -10.24 -19.65 -3.85
N ASN A 273 -10.03 -20.43 -2.78
CA ASN A 273 -11.08 -20.64 -1.80
C ASN A 273 -11.25 -19.33 -1.04
N LEU A 274 -12.13 -18.46 -1.54
CA LEU A 274 -12.65 -17.36 -0.75
C LEU A 274 -13.31 -18.03 0.46
N ARG A 275 -12.62 -18.05 1.60
CA ARG A 275 -13.30 -18.22 2.89
C ARG A 275 -14.18 -16.99 2.99
N GLY A 276 -15.40 -17.10 2.49
CA GLY A 276 -16.43 -16.15 2.81
C GLY A 276 -16.56 -16.19 4.33
N GLU A 277 -16.14 -15.14 5.01
CA GLU A 277 -16.83 -14.73 6.21
C GLU A 277 -18.24 -14.37 5.76
N TYR A 278 -19.07 -15.41 5.58
CA TYR A 278 -20.48 -15.27 5.37
C TYR A 278 -21.00 -14.62 6.66
N PHE A 279 -21.22 -13.31 6.59
CA PHE A 279 -22.15 -12.65 7.49
C PHE A 279 -23.40 -13.54 7.52
N PRO A 280 -23.81 -14.08 8.68
CA PRO A 280 -24.82 -15.12 8.72
C PRO A 280 -26.19 -14.46 8.50
N TYR A 281 -26.51 -14.17 7.24
CA TYR A 281 -27.78 -13.59 6.81
C TYR A 281 -28.96 -14.43 7.32
N LYS A 282 -28.75 -15.73 7.55
CA LYS A 282 -29.72 -16.62 8.20
C LYS A 282 -30.00 -16.23 9.66
N ILE A 283 -28.99 -15.84 10.43
CA ILE A 283 -29.17 -15.38 11.82
C ILE A 283 -29.88 -14.02 11.85
N VAL A 284 -29.50 -13.10 10.96
CA VAL A 284 -30.18 -11.80 10.83
C VAL A 284 -31.63 -11.97 10.39
N ALA A 285 -31.91 -12.83 9.41
CA ALA A 285 -33.26 -13.12 8.96
C ALA A 285 -34.11 -13.74 10.09
N VAL A 286 -33.58 -14.71 10.84
CA VAL A 286 -34.30 -15.30 11.99
C VAL A 286 -34.61 -14.25 13.06
N LEU A 287 -33.66 -13.37 13.38
CA LEU A 287 -33.88 -12.27 14.33
C LEU A 287 -34.95 -11.28 13.86
N VAL A 288 -34.89 -10.83 12.61
CA VAL A 288 -35.89 -9.93 12.03
C VAL A 288 -37.28 -10.57 12.03
N THR A 289 -37.37 -11.86 11.72
CA THR A 289 -38.65 -12.59 11.69
C THR A 289 -39.21 -12.77 13.09
N ALA A 290 -38.36 -13.08 14.09
CA ALA A 290 -38.77 -13.21 15.48
C ALA A 290 -39.24 -11.87 16.07
N ILE A 291 -38.56 -10.77 15.75
CA ILE A 291 -38.96 -9.42 16.18
C ILE A 291 -40.31 -9.05 15.56
N ALA A 292 -40.51 -9.30 14.25
CA ALA A 292 -41.79 -9.05 13.59
C ALA A 292 -42.93 -9.86 14.20
N ALA A 293 -42.71 -11.14 14.50
CA ALA A 293 -43.68 -12.00 15.17
C ALA A 293 -44.01 -11.53 16.59
N GLY A 294 -42.99 -11.09 17.36
CA GLY A 294 -43.15 -10.51 18.68
C GLY A 294 -43.99 -9.22 18.66
N ILE A 295 -43.70 -8.30 17.74
CA ILE A 295 -44.48 -7.07 17.54
C ILE A 295 -45.94 -7.40 17.18
N PHE A 296 -46.16 -8.40 16.32
CA PHE A 296 -47.51 -8.83 15.95
C PHE A 296 -48.27 -9.45 17.14
N ALA A 297 -47.61 -10.27 17.95
CA ALA A 297 -48.19 -10.84 19.15
C ALA A 297 -48.57 -9.76 20.19
N ILE A 298 -47.69 -8.78 20.41
CA ILE A 298 -47.95 -7.64 21.31
C ILE A 298 -49.13 -6.81 20.81
N LYS A 299 -49.20 -6.49 19.51
CA LYS A 299 -50.36 -5.80 18.92
C LYS A 299 -51.66 -6.58 19.11
N LYS A 300 -51.63 -7.92 18.98
CA LYS A 300 -52.80 -8.78 19.17
C LYS A 300 -53.25 -8.84 20.62
N ILE A 301 -52.33 -8.84 21.58
CA ILE A 301 -52.63 -8.79 23.02
C ILE A 301 -53.23 -7.43 23.39
N LEU A 302 -52.62 -6.33 22.95
CA LEU A 302 -53.14 -4.98 23.18
C LEU A 302 -54.54 -4.78 22.61
N LYS A 303 -54.80 -5.28 21.40
CA LYS A 303 -56.14 -5.23 20.78
C LYS A 303 -57.17 -6.02 21.58
N ARG A 304 -56.83 -7.23 22.06
CA ARG A 304 -57.71 -8.04 22.93
C ARG A 304 -57.96 -7.38 24.30
N GLY A 305 -56.99 -6.66 24.84
CA GLY A 305 -57.16 -5.88 26.08
C GLY A 305 -58.10 -4.70 25.89
N LEU A 306 -57.99 -3.98 24.77
CA LEU A 306 -58.88 -2.89 24.37
C LEU A 306 -60.32 -3.36 24.12
N ASP A 307 -60.50 -4.52 23.48
CA ASP A 307 -61.83 -5.08 23.23
C ASP A 307 -62.51 -5.54 24.54
N ARG A 308 -61.76 -6.16 25.48
CA ARG A 308 -62.28 -6.50 26.81
C ARG A 308 -62.62 -5.28 27.68
N GLY A 309 -61.88 -4.17 27.52
CA GLY A 309 -62.18 -2.91 28.20
C GLY A 309 -63.49 -2.28 27.72
N LYS A 310 -63.82 -2.41 26.43
CA LYS A 310 -65.11 -1.94 25.88
C LYS A 310 -66.29 -2.78 26.36
N ASP A 311 -66.11 -4.10 26.51
CA ASP A 311 -67.17 -4.98 27.03
C ASP A 311 -67.50 -4.71 28.51
N GLN A 312 -66.51 -4.32 29.33
CA GLN A 312 -66.77 -3.93 30.73
C GLN A 312 -67.46 -2.57 30.87
N VAL A 313 -67.17 -1.59 30.00
CA VAL A 313 -67.86 -0.30 30.00
C VAL A 313 -69.32 -0.43 29.52
N SER A 314 -69.62 -1.41 28.65
CA SER A 314 -71.02 -1.69 28.24
C SER A 314 -71.89 -2.38 29.31
N LYS A 315 -71.28 -2.93 30.37
CA LYS A 315 -71.97 -3.61 31.48
C LYS A 315 -72.11 -2.76 32.75
N MET A 316 -71.52 -1.57 32.80
CA MET A 316 -71.77 -0.56 33.82
C MET A 316 -72.54 0.60 33.18
N GLY A 317 -73.84 0.39 32.99
CA GLY A 317 -74.77 1.46 32.65
C GLY A 317 -75.08 2.28 33.90
N PHE A 318 -74.72 3.56 33.83
CA PHE A 318 -75.43 4.72 34.39
C PHE A 318 -75.24 5.89 33.44
#